data_AF-A0A9X6MFJ6-F1
#
_entry.id   AF-A0A9X6MFJ6-F1
#
_cell.length_a   1.000
_cell.length_b   1.000
_cell.length_c   1.000
_cell.angle_alpha   90.00
_cell.angle_beta   90.00
_cell.angle_gamma   90.00
#
_symmetry.space_group_name_H-M   'P 1'
#
loop_
_entity.id
_entity.type
_entity.pdbx_description
1 polymer ?
#
loop_
_entity_poly.entity_id
_entity_poly.type
_entity_poly.pdbx_seq_one_letter_code
_entity_poly.pdbx_strand_id
1 'polypeptide(L)'
;MLWGFILLIAAIAILKSVQLLWSSYSDSTRFFSLYNLATLFLIYTTVLIAFGLSYVVLEEMGFAVLKEDGESLNAHSFQLVEVCLYFSAVTLLSVGYGDISPIGIGRWIAIAEALIGYTLPFAFVMRSVIDNEK
;
A
#
# COMPACT_ATOMS: atom_id res chain seq x y z
N MET A 1 5.16 -1.92 -22.51
CA MET A 1 4.32 -3.15 -22.38
C MET A 1 4.61 -3.90 -21.08
N LEU A 2 5.87 -4.16 -20.72
CA LEU A 2 6.25 -4.85 -19.47
C LEU A 2 5.73 -4.16 -18.20
N TRP A 3 5.91 -2.84 -18.09
CA TRP A 3 5.50 -2.05 -16.92
C TRP A 3 3.99 -2.06 -16.66
N GLY A 4 3.18 -1.99 -17.72
CA GLY A 4 1.72 -2.09 -17.59
C GLY A 4 1.27 -3.46 -17.08
N PHE A 5 2.01 -4.52 -17.42
CA PHE A 5 1.74 -5.87 -16.94
C PHE A 5 2.05 -6.01 -15.44
N ILE A 6 3.14 -5.38 -14.97
CA ILE A 6 3.51 -5.33 -13.54
C ILE A 6 2.43 -4.59 -12.73
N LEU A 7 1.95 -3.44 -13.21
CA LEU A 7 0.87 -2.69 -12.56
C LEU A 7 -0.45 -3.49 -12.51
N LEU A 8 -0.76 -4.23 -13.59
CA LEU A 8 -1.96 -5.06 -13.65
C LEU A 8 -1.88 -6.26 -12.68
N ILE A 9 -0.71 -6.89 -12.57
CA ILE A 9 -0.46 -7.96 -11.59
C ILE A 9 -0.59 -7.41 -10.16
N ALA A 10 -0.01 -6.25 -9.87
CA ALA A 10 -0.13 -5.60 -8.56
C ALA A 10 -1.59 -5.29 -8.22
N ALA A 11 -2.37 -4.76 -9.17
CA ALA A 11 -3.79 -4.49 -8.99
C ALA A 11 -4.59 -5.79 -8.72
N ILE A 12 -4.32 -6.86 -9.46
CA ILE A 12 -4.98 -8.17 -9.23
C ILE A 12 -4.61 -8.74 -7.86
N ALA A 13 -3.34 -8.60 -7.42
CA ALA A 13 -2.90 -9.05 -6.11
C ALA A 13 -3.62 -8.31 -4.98
N ILE A 14 -3.78 -6.98 -5.08
CA ILE A 14 -4.58 -6.19 -4.15
C ILE A 14 -6.02 -6.69 -4.13
N LEU A 15 -6.65 -6.84 -5.30
CA LEU A 15 -8.05 -7.29 -5.38
C LEU A 15 -8.25 -8.68 -4.74
N LYS A 16 -7.30 -9.61 -4.94
CA LYS A 16 -7.34 -10.94 -4.32
C LYS A 16 -7.13 -10.89 -2.81
N SER A 17 -6.24 -10.04 -2.32
CA SER A 17 -6.01 -9.83 -0.89
C SER A 17 -7.26 -9.27 -0.19
N VAL A 18 -7.92 -8.29 -0.82
CA VAL A 18 -9.19 -7.73 -0.34
C VAL A 18 -10.34 -8.72 -0.42
N GLN A 19 -10.42 -9.53 -1.48
CA GLN A 19 -11.42 -10.61 -1.59
C GLN A 19 -11.23 -11.68 -0.50
N LEU A 20 -9.99 -11.90 -0.04
CA LEU A 20 -9.69 -12.82 1.05
C LEU A 20 -10.26 -12.34 2.39
N LEU A 21 -10.35 -11.02 2.62
CA LEU A 21 -11.12 -10.50 3.75
C LEU A 21 -12.56 -11.00 3.65
N TRP A 22 -13.23 -10.73 2.52
CA TRP A 22 -14.66 -11.01 2.39
C TRP A 22 -14.99 -12.50 2.34
N SER A 23 -14.09 -13.33 1.80
CA SER A 23 -14.29 -14.77 1.64
C SER A 23 -13.89 -15.59 2.85
N SER A 24 -13.14 -15.04 3.82
CA SER A 24 -12.89 -15.73 5.08
C SER A 24 -14.15 -15.68 5.93
N TYR A 25 -15.05 -16.61 5.61
CA TYR A 25 -16.32 -16.91 6.24
C TYR A 25 -16.12 -18.16 7.10
N SER A 26 -16.64 -18.09 8.34
CA SER A 26 -16.79 -19.21 9.29
C SER A 26 -15.53 -19.70 9.98
N ASP A 27 -15.20 -19.10 11.13
CA ASP A 27 -15.44 -19.72 12.45
C ASP A 27 -14.64 -18.99 13.54
N SER A 28 -15.19 -19.00 14.76
CA SER A 28 -14.59 -18.54 16.02
C SER A 28 -14.68 -17.03 16.31
N THR A 29 -15.83 -16.60 16.84
CA THR A 29 -16.09 -16.07 18.21
C THR A 29 -14.99 -15.40 19.05
N ARG A 30 -13.83 -15.02 18.49
CA ARG A 30 -12.79 -14.28 19.22
C ARG A 30 -12.36 -13.05 18.43
N PHE A 31 -12.68 -11.89 19.01
CA PHE A 31 -12.24 -10.54 18.66
C PHE A 31 -10.75 -10.41 18.27
N PHE A 32 -9.91 -11.39 18.62
CA PHE A 32 -8.46 -11.39 18.41
C PHE A 32 -7.94 -12.76 17.94
N SER A 33 -8.51 -13.32 16.88
CA SER A 33 -7.86 -14.45 16.21
C SER A 33 -6.60 -13.94 15.50
N LEU A 34 -5.43 -14.56 15.78
CA LEU A 34 -4.16 -14.28 15.08
C LEU A 34 -4.33 -14.32 13.56
N TYR A 35 -5.30 -15.09 13.07
CA TYR A 35 -5.67 -15.15 11.66
C TYR A 35 -6.14 -13.81 11.09
N ASN A 36 -6.99 -13.08 11.81
CA ASN A 36 -7.53 -11.79 11.35
C ASN A 36 -6.43 -10.72 11.32
N LEU A 37 -5.55 -10.73 12.32
CA LEU A 37 -4.38 -9.85 12.37
C LEU A 37 -3.39 -10.18 11.25
N ALA A 38 -3.09 -11.46 11.01
CA ALA A 38 -2.24 -11.90 9.90
C ALA A 38 -2.84 -11.51 8.54
N THR A 39 -4.16 -11.60 8.39
CA THR A 39 -4.86 -11.16 7.18
C THR A 39 -4.73 -9.64 6.98
N LEU A 40 -4.93 -8.84 8.04
CA LEU A 40 -4.73 -7.39 7.98
C LEU A 40 -3.29 -7.03 7.59
N PHE A 41 -2.30 -7.70 8.20
CA PHE A 41 -0.88 -7.52 7.89
C PHE A 41 -0.55 -7.86 6.43
N LEU A 42 -1.11 -8.95 5.90
CA LEU A 42 -0.94 -9.32 4.49
C LEU A 42 -1.51 -8.26 3.56
N ILE A 43 -2.67 -7.68 3.89
CA ILE A 43 -3.28 -6.61 3.09
C ILE A 43 -2.39 -5.38 3.07
N TYR A 44 -1.95 -4.91 4.23
CA TYR A 44 -1.01 -3.80 4.33
C TYR A 44 0.25 -4.04 3.50
N THR A 45 0.85 -5.22 3.62
CA THR A 45 2.03 -5.61 2.84
C THR A 45 1.75 -5.58 1.34
N THR A 46 0.60 -6.10 0.88
CA THR A 46 0.25 -6.10 -0.54
C THR A 46 0.00 -4.69 -1.09
N VAL A 47 -0.67 -3.82 -0.32
CA VAL A 47 -0.93 -2.43 -0.72
C VAL A 47 0.37 -1.64 -0.78
N LEU A 48 1.24 -1.79 0.23
CA LEU A 48 2.57 -1.19 0.28
C LEU A 48 3.40 -1.58 -0.95
N ILE A 49 3.51 -2.87 -1.25
CA ILE A 49 4.28 -3.33 -2.42
C ILE A 49 3.69 -2.76 -3.71
N ALA A 50 2.37 -2.73 -3.85
CA ALA A 50 1.73 -2.23 -5.06
C ALA A 50 1.96 -0.72 -5.29
N PHE A 51 1.80 0.11 -4.24
CA PHE A 51 2.08 1.54 -4.34
C PHE A 51 3.57 1.81 -4.52
N GLY A 52 4.44 1.16 -3.75
CA GLY A 52 5.89 1.23 -3.94
C GLY A 52 6.32 0.93 -5.38
N LEU A 53 5.83 -0.17 -5.96
CA LEU A 53 6.10 -0.49 -7.37
C LEU A 53 5.50 0.54 -8.33
N SER A 54 4.35 1.14 -8.03
CA SER A 54 3.77 2.19 -8.86
C SER A 54 4.67 3.43 -8.95
N TYR A 55 5.32 3.83 -7.85
CA TYR A 55 6.29 4.93 -7.86
C TYR A 55 7.53 4.56 -8.67
N VAL A 56 8.06 3.33 -8.51
CA VAL A 56 9.20 2.83 -9.31
C VAL A 56 8.88 2.90 -10.81
N VAL A 57 7.70 2.41 -11.22
CA VAL A 57 7.30 2.43 -12.63
C VAL A 57 7.25 3.85 -13.18
N LEU A 58 6.73 4.81 -12.40
CA LEU A 58 6.61 6.20 -12.83
C LEU A 58 7.96 6.88 -12.96
N GLU A 59 8.86 6.69 -11.99
CA GLU A 59 10.24 7.20 -12.05
C GLU A 59 11.00 6.61 -13.24
N GLU A 60 10.91 5.30 -13.47
CA GLU A 60 11.53 4.61 -14.61
C GLU A 60 10.94 5.06 -15.97
N MET A 61 9.69 5.51 -16.00
CA MET A 61 9.07 6.13 -17.18
C MET A 61 9.52 7.59 -17.41
N GLY A 62 10.35 8.14 -16.51
CA GLY A 62 10.84 9.52 -16.57
C GLY A 62 9.91 10.55 -15.94
N PHE A 63 8.87 10.11 -15.22
CA PHE A 63 8.02 11.01 -14.44
C PHE A 63 8.60 11.18 -13.04
N ALA A 64 9.13 12.38 -12.75
CA ALA A 64 9.54 12.73 -11.39
C ALA A 64 8.30 12.79 -10.47
N VAL A 65 8.16 11.79 -9.61
CA VAL A 65 7.04 11.62 -8.67
C VAL A 65 7.48 11.73 -7.22
N LEU A 66 8.77 11.51 -6.93
CA LEU A 66 9.37 11.63 -5.61
C LEU A 66 10.60 12.53 -5.65
N LYS A 67 10.91 13.14 -4.51
CA LYS A 67 12.17 13.84 -4.25
C LYS A 67 12.72 13.43 -2.90
N GLU A 68 14.04 13.35 -2.79
CA GLU A 68 14.78 13.02 -1.56
C GLU A 68 15.61 14.26 -1.19
N ASP A 69 15.43 14.79 0.03
CA ASP A 69 16.12 15.98 0.54
C ASP A 69 16.07 17.24 -0.35
N GLY A 70 15.08 17.33 -1.25
CA GLY A 70 14.91 18.45 -2.16
C GLY A 70 15.52 18.26 -3.55
N GLU A 71 16.27 17.18 -3.76
CA GLU A 71 16.86 16.80 -5.05
C GLU A 71 16.03 15.70 -5.74
N SER A 72 16.13 15.62 -7.06
CA SER A 72 15.54 14.52 -7.83
C SER A 72 16.25 13.21 -7.50
N LEU A 73 15.50 12.10 -7.43
CA LEU A 73 16.06 10.78 -7.18
C LEU A 73 17.14 10.45 -8.22
N ASN A 74 18.38 10.27 -7.76
CA ASN A 74 19.52 9.84 -8.57
C ASN A 74 19.92 8.40 -8.22
N ALA A 75 18.91 7.58 -7.89
CA ALA A 75 19.09 6.22 -7.41
C ALA A 75 19.18 5.24 -8.59
N HIS A 76 20.19 4.37 -8.58
CA HIS A 76 20.27 3.24 -9.53
C HIS A 76 19.28 2.13 -9.12
N SER A 77 18.82 1.34 -10.10
CA SER A 77 17.56 0.56 -10.08
C SER A 77 17.18 -0.14 -8.76
N PHE A 78 18.11 -0.75 -8.03
CA PHE A 78 17.77 -1.40 -6.75
C PHE A 78 17.48 -0.40 -5.62
N GLN A 79 18.26 0.68 -5.54
CA GLN A 79 18.06 1.75 -4.56
C GLN A 79 16.76 2.50 -4.83
N LEU A 80 16.35 2.63 -6.10
CA LEU A 80 15.06 3.21 -6.47
C LEU A 80 13.89 2.39 -5.88
N VAL A 81 13.96 1.06 -5.99
CA VAL A 81 12.93 0.17 -5.42
C VAL A 81 12.86 0.32 -3.90
N GLU A 82 14.01 0.37 -3.23
CA GLU A 82 14.09 0.57 -1.78
C GLU A 82 13.46 1.90 -1.35
N VAL A 83 13.85 3.00 -1.99
CA VAL A 83 13.32 4.35 -1.73
C VAL A 83 11.81 4.42 -1.94
N CYS A 84 11.31 3.86 -3.04
CA CYS A 84 9.88 3.88 -3.35
C CYS A 84 9.07 3.01 -2.38
N LEU A 85 9.57 1.83 -1.98
CA LEU A 85 8.94 0.98 -0.98
C LEU A 85 8.95 1.63 0.41
N TYR A 86 10.04 2.29 0.77
CA TYR A 86 10.15 3.06 2.00
C TYR A 86 9.13 4.21 2.03
N PHE A 87 9.08 5.01 0.95
CA PHE A 87 8.10 6.10 0.82
C PHE A 87 6.66 5.58 0.94
N SER A 88 6.35 4.47 0.26
CA SER A 88 5.05 3.82 0.35
C SER A 88 4.74 3.37 1.78
N ALA A 89 5.69 2.76 2.48
CA ALA A 89 5.52 2.33 3.87
C ALA A 89 5.18 3.51 4.80
N VAL A 90 5.97 4.59 4.74
CA VAL A 90 5.76 5.76 5.62
C VAL A 90 4.49 6.53 5.28
N THR A 91 4.03 6.48 4.02
CA THR A 91 2.78 7.11 3.57
C THR A 91 1.57 6.29 3.98
N LEU A 92 1.56 4.99 3.67
CA LEU A 92 0.47 4.07 3.98
C LEU A 92 0.25 3.95 5.49
N LEU A 93 1.33 3.94 6.28
CA LEU A 93 1.26 3.88 7.74
C LEU A 93 1.11 5.28 8.39
N SER A 94 0.99 6.34 7.59
CA SER A 94 0.82 7.72 8.05
C SER A 94 1.94 8.22 8.98
N VAL A 95 3.16 7.70 8.82
CA VAL A 95 4.35 8.14 9.57
C VAL A 95 4.90 9.43 8.99
N GLY A 96 5.13 9.45 7.67
CA GLY A 96 5.52 10.65 6.91
C GLY A 96 6.69 11.46 7.49
N TYR A 97 7.88 10.87 7.60
CA TYR A 97 9.08 11.56 8.14
C TYR A 97 9.46 12.84 7.38
N GLY A 98 9.14 12.93 6.09
CA GLY A 98 9.33 14.12 5.26
C GLY A 98 10.69 14.21 4.58
N ASP A 99 11.57 13.24 4.81
CA ASP A 99 12.81 12.98 4.08
C ASP A 99 12.57 12.71 2.59
N ILE A 100 11.51 11.98 2.28
CA ILE A 100 11.04 11.74 0.92
C ILE A 100 9.66 12.35 0.75
N SER A 101 9.50 13.16 -0.29
CA SER A 101 8.27 13.92 -0.54
C SER A 101 7.72 13.69 -1.94
N PRO A 102 6.39 13.57 -2.09
CA PRO A 102 5.79 13.43 -3.41
C PRO A 102 5.76 14.76 -4.17
N ILE A 103 6.04 14.69 -5.45
CA ILE A 103 5.99 15.81 -6.42
C ILE A 103 5.19 15.41 -7.66
N GLY A 104 4.83 16.40 -8.48
CA GLY A 104 4.07 16.15 -9.72
C GLY A 104 2.81 15.32 -9.49
N ILE A 105 2.65 14.26 -10.29
CA ILE A 105 1.52 13.32 -10.18
C ILE A 105 1.61 12.41 -8.94
N GLY A 106 2.82 12.21 -8.39
CA GLY A 106 3.04 11.41 -7.18
C GLY A 106 2.24 11.91 -5.97
N ARG A 107 1.91 13.21 -5.93
CA ARG A 107 1.06 13.80 -4.87
C ARG A 107 -0.33 13.17 -4.82
N TRP A 108 -0.97 12.98 -5.97
CA TRP A 108 -2.30 12.40 -6.03
C TRP A 108 -2.29 10.91 -5.65
N ILE A 109 -1.23 10.21 -6.03
CA ILE A 109 -1.01 8.81 -5.68
C ILE A 109 -0.82 8.68 -4.16
N ALA A 110 0.03 9.52 -3.56
CA ALA A 110 0.28 9.54 -2.12
C ALA A 110 -0.99 9.89 -1.31
N ILE A 111 -1.83 10.81 -1.81
CA ILE A 111 -3.13 11.10 -1.18
C ILE A 111 -4.02 9.86 -1.16
N ALA A 112 -4.14 9.17 -2.30
CA ALA A 112 -4.94 7.95 -2.38
C ALA A 112 -4.39 6.83 -1.48
N GLU A 113 -3.07 6.67 -1.44
CA GLU A 113 -2.37 5.72 -0.59
C GLU A 113 -2.62 5.99 0.90
N ALA A 114 -2.47 7.24 1.34
CA ALA A 114 -2.71 7.64 2.72
C ALA A 114 -4.19 7.43 3.13
N LEU A 115 -5.13 7.73 2.23
CA LEU A 115 -6.56 7.48 2.47
C LEU A 115 -6.86 5.99 2.66
N ILE A 116 -6.25 5.12 1.84
CA ILE A 116 -6.36 3.67 2.00
C ILE A 116 -5.76 3.23 3.34
N GLY A 117 -4.56 3.73 3.66
CA GLY A 117 -3.87 3.46 4.92
C GLY A 117 -4.70 3.78 6.16
N TYR A 118 -5.43 4.90 6.14
CA TYR A 118 -6.32 5.32 7.21
C TYR A 118 -7.64 4.51 7.25
N THR A 119 -8.15 4.09 6.10
CA THR A 119 -9.45 3.41 6.00
C THR A 119 -9.37 1.92 6.34
N LEU A 120 -8.23 1.25 6.10
CA LEU A 120 -8.08 -0.18 6.33
C LEU A 120 -8.31 -0.63 7.80
N PRO A 121 -7.74 0.02 8.84
CA PRO A 121 -7.99 -0.35 10.23
C PRO A 121 -9.45 -0.14 10.61
N PHE A 122 -10.05 0.96 10.14
CA PHE A 122 -11.45 1.27 10.37
C PHE A 122 -12.36 0.20 9.76
N ALA A 123 -12.10 -0.19 8.50
CA ALA A 123 -12.85 -1.26 7.83
C ALA A 123 -12.72 -2.60 8.57
N PHE A 124 -11.52 -2.92 9.06
CA PHE A 124 -11.27 -4.12 9.86
C PHE A 124 -12.08 -4.11 11.17
N VAL A 125 -12.06 -3.01 11.91
CA VAL A 125 -12.82 -2.85 13.16
C VAL A 125 -14.32 -2.93 12.89
N MET A 126 -14.82 -2.21 11.89
CA MET A 126 -16.25 -2.22 11.55
C MET A 126 -16.75 -3.61 11.19
N ARG A 127 -15.96 -4.36 10.38
CA ARG A 127 -16.28 -5.74 10.07
C ARG A 127 -16.29 -6.61 11.32
N SER A 128 -15.29 -6.47 12.19
CA SER A 128 -15.22 -7.21 13.44
C SER A 128 -16.42 -6.92 14.36
N VAL A 129 -16.90 -5.67 14.43
CA VAL A 129 -18.07 -5.32 15.25
C VAL A 129 -19.34 -5.96 14.68
N ILE A 130 -19.58 -5.82 13.37
CA ILE A 130 -20.76 -6.39 12.69
C ILE A 130 -20.80 -7.92 12.83
N ASP A 131 -19.65 -8.58 12.77
CA ASP A 131 -19.56 -10.04 12.92
C ASP A 131 -19.82 -10.52 14.37
N ASN A 132 -19.65 -9.66 15.39
CA ASN A 132 -19.97 -10.01 16.79
C ASN A 132 -21.44 -9.72 17.17
N GLU A 133 -22.18 -8.95 16.37
CA GLU A 133 -23.61 -8.67 16.60
C GLU A 133 -24.55 -9.73 15.99
N LYS A 134 -24.03 -10.68 15.23
CA LYS A 134 -24.77 -11.82 14.66
C LYS A 134 -24.61 -13.08 15.50
#